data_AF-A0A355PIV7-F1
#
_entry.id   AF-A0A355PIV7-F1
#
_cell.length_a   1.000
_cell.length_b   1.000
_cell.length_c   1.000
_cell.angle_alpha   90.00
_cell.angle_beta   90.00
_cell.angle_gamma   90.00
#
_symmetry.space_group_name_H-M   'P 1'
#
loop_
_entity.id
_entity.type
_entity.pdbx_description
1 polymer ?
#
loop_
_entity_poly.entity_id
_entity_poly.type
_entity_poly.pdbx_seq_one_letter_code
_entity_poly.pdbx_strand_id
1 'polypeptide(L)'
;MAKDNPVLPSRDRLNPVVFHGSVAGILVFLIVTMLFTEQAGAFFDAGLAWVSKTFGWYYMLAIVAYLVFVVFIGMSRFGSIRLGPDHSRPEFSLLSWSAMLFAAGIGIDLLFFSVAEPVAHYLAPPDLTPESQEAMRNAVVQTYLHWGLSGWGLYVLTGMALAYFSYRHRLPLAIRSALYPLLGKRI
;
A
#
# COMPACT_ATOMS: atom_id res chain seq x y z
N MET A 1 -40.24 -2.96 -21.58
CA MET A 1 -39.84 -3.88 -20.50
C MET A 1 -38.88 -4.91 -21.12
N ALA A 2 -37.61 -4.52 -21.30
CA ALA A 2 -36.59 -5.41 -21.83
C ALA A 2 -36.14 -6.33 -20.69
N LYS A 3 -36.17 -7.64 -20.92
CA LYS A 3 -35.68 -8.63 -19.97
C LYS A 3 -34.16 -8.46 -19.85
N ASP A 4 -33.70 -8.01 -18.69
CA ASP A 4 -32.31 -8.12 -18.29
C ASP A 4 -31.94 -9.61 -18.24
N ASN A 5 -31.23 -10.08 -19.26
CA ASN A 5 -30.59 -11.39 -19.18
C ASN A 5 -29.53 -11.31 -18.07
N PRO A 6 -29.54 -12.19 -17.07
CA PRO A 6 -28.46 -12.26 -16.10
C PRO A 6 -27.18 -12.63 -16.86
N VAL A 7 -26.23 -11.69 -16.92
CA VAL A 7 -24.88 -11.98 -17.40
C VAL A 7 -24.31 -13.02 -16.43
N LEU A 8 -24.31 -14.29 -16.86
CA LEU A 8 -23.67 -15.36 -16.12
C LEU A 8 -22.22 -14.93 -15.83
N PRO A 9 -21.75 -15.01 -14.57
CA PRO A 9 -20.38 -14.64 -14.24
C PRO A 9 -19.44 -15.44 -15.15
N SER A 10 -18.62 -14.73 -15.93
CA SER A 10 -17.54 -15.35 -16.68
C SER A 10 -16.77 -16.22 -15.70
N ARG A 11 -16.65 -17.53 -15.96
CA ARG A 11 -15.84 -18.45 -15.14
C ARG A 11 -14.55 -17.73 -14.75
N ASP A 12 -14.32 -17.56 -13.45
CA ASP A 12 -13.05 -17.03 -12.94
C ASP A 12 -11.95 -17.99 -13.39
N ARG A 13 -11.28 -17.61 -14.48
CA ARG A 13 -10.20 -18.37 -15.07
C ARG A 13 -8.92 -17.84 -14.47
N LEU A 14 -8.26 -18.69 -13.71
CA LEU A 14 -6.90 -18.47 -13.25
C LEU A 14 -6.01 -18.16 -14.46
N ASN A 15 -5.21 -17.10 -14.39
CA ASN A 15 -4.21 -16.81 -15.41
C ASN A 15 -3.03 -17.77 -15.20
N PRO A 16 -2.86 -18.81 -16.03
CA PRO A 16 -1.91 -19.88 -15.76
C PRO A 16 -0.46 -19.38 -15.82
N VAL A 17 -0.18 -18.41 -16.68
CA VAL A 17 1.16 -17.84 -16.83
C VAL A 17 1.56 -17.09 -15.56
N VAL A 18 0.68 -16.22 -15.06
CA VAL A 18 0.94 -15.46 -13.83
C VAL A 18 0.99 -16.39 -12.62
N PHE A 19 0.05 -17.33 -12.51
CA PHE A 19 -0.01 -18.22 -11.35
C PHE A 19 1.20 -19.14 -11.27
N HIS A 20 1.47 -19.92 -12.32
CA HIS A 20 2.59 -20.88 -12.29
C HIS A 20 3.95 -20.17 -12.30
N GLY A 21 4.06 -19.05 -13.01
CA GLY A 21 5.26 -18.21 -12.98
C GLY A 21 5.57 -17.69 -11.57
N SER A 22 4.58 -17.13 -10.88
CA SER A 22 4.74 -16.66 -9.50
C SER A 22 5.05 -17.80 -8.53
N VAL A 23 4.34 -18.94 -8.61
CA VAL A 23 4.59 -20.09 -7.74
C VAL A 23 6.00 -20.62 -7.92
N ALA A 24 6.43 -20.84 -9.17
CA ALA A 24 7.78 -21.31 -9.46
C ALA A 24 8.84 -20.31 -8.95
N GLY A 25 8.64 -19.02 -9.20
CA GLY A 25 9.53 -17.96 -8.72
C GLY A 25 9.66 -17.93 -7.20
N ILE A 26 8.53 -18.01 -6.47
CA ILE A 26 8.50 -18.05 -5.01
C ILE A 26 9.22 -19.30 -4.49
N LEU A 27 8.94 -20.48 -5.05
CA LEU A 27 9.58 -21.73 -4.61
C LEU A 27 11.08 -21.71 -4.83
N VAL A 28 11.54 -21.25 -6.00
CA VAL A 28 12.97 -21.11 -6.29
C VAL A 28 13.62 -20.12 -5.32
N PHE A 29 12.99 -18.97 -5.09
CA PHE A 29 13.47 -17.98 -4.13
C PHE A 29 13.61 -18.56 -2.72
N LEU A 30 12.59 -19.29 -2.24
CA LEU A 30 12.62 -19.92 -0.90
C LEU A 30 13.71 -20.98 -0.81
N ILE A 31 13.83 -21.87 -1.79
CA ILE A 31 14.83 -22.93 -1.79
C ILE A 31 16.25 -22.33 -1.79
N VAL A 32 16.51 -21.35 -2.65
CA VAL A 32 17.84 -20.71 -2.74
C VAL A 32 18.18 -19.99 -1.44
N THR A 33 17.26 -19.20 -0.88
CA THR A 33 17.54 -18.45 0.36
C THR A 33 17.68 -19.35 1.58
N MET A 34 16.97 -20.49 1.63
CA MET A 34 17.12 -21.48 2.71
C MET A 34 18.41 -22.29 2.62
N LEU A 35 18.92 -22.57 1.42
CA LEU A 35 20.16 -23.32 1.23
C LEU A 35 21.42 -22.45 1.40
N PHE A 36 21.33 -21.14 1.09
CA PHE A 36 22.44 -20.20 1.10
C PHE A 36 22.15 -18.99 2.00
N THR A 37 21.78 -19.24 3.26
CA THR A 37 21.28 -18.21 4.19
C THR A 37 22.28 -17.06 4.42
N GLU A 38 23.56 -17.37 4.63
CA GLU A 38 24.60 -16.35 4.87
C GLU A 38 24.84 -15.48 3.64
N GLN A 39 24.97 -16.10 2.45
CA GLN A 39 25.20 -15.36 1.20
C GLN A 39 23.97 -14.53 0.82
N ALA A 40 22.77 -15.08 1.04
CA ALA A 40 21.52 -14.36 0.82
C ALA A 40 21.42 -13.14 1.75
N GLY A 41 21.74 -13.29 3.04
CA GLY A 41 21.78 -12.19 4.00
C GLY A 41 22.74 -11.08 3.56
N ALA A 42 23.99 -11.43 3.27
CA ALA A 42 24.98 -10.46 2.79
C ALA A 42 24.56 -9.75 1.49
N PHE A 43 23.92 -10.48 0.56
CA PHE A 43 23.38 -9.91 -0.67
C PHE A 43 22.23 -8.92 -0.39
N PHE A 44 21.29 -9.26 0.50
CA PHE A 44 20.19 -8.38 0.87
C PHE A 44 20.67 -7.13 1.60
N ASP A 45 21.63 -7.25 2.53
CA ASP A 45 22.19 -6.12 3.25
C ASP A 45 22.93 -5.16 2.31
N ALA A 46 23.73 -5.69 1.39
CA ALA A 46 24.41 -4.89 0.37
C ALA A 46 23.41 -4.19 -0.55
N GLY A 47 22.35 -4.89 -0.96
CA GLY A 47 21.26 -4.33 -1.76
C GLY A 47 20.52 -3.22 -1.01
N LEU A 48 20.13 -3.45 0.24
CA LEU A 48 19.47 -2.47 1.10
C LEU A 48 20.34 -1.23 1.28
N ALA A 49 21.63 -1.40 1.62
CA ALA A 49 22.55 -0.29 1.77
C ALA A 49 22.69 0.54 0.48
N TRP A 50 22.76 -0.13 -0.68
CA TRP A 50 22.84 0.54 -1.97
C TRP A 50 21.56 1.30 -2.32
N VAL A 51 20.39 0.68 -2.13
CA VAL A 51 19.08 1.32 -2.39
C VAL A 51 18.89 2.51 -1.46
N SER A 52 19.14 2.34 -0.16
CA SER A 52 19.00 3.42 0.83
C SER A 52 19.91 4.60 0.52
N LYS A 53 21.17 4.34 0.14
CA LYS A 53 22.14 5.39 -0.20
C LYS A 53 21.80 6.12 -1.51
N THR A 54 21.33 5.38 -2.52
CA THR A 54 21.13 5.92 -3.88
C THR A 54 19.75 6.53 -4.07
N PHE A 55 18.71 5.89 -3.54
CA PHE A 55 17.30 6.23 -3.74
C PHE A 55 16.61 6.78 -2.48
N GLY A 56 17.31 6.91 -1.34
CA GLY A 56 16.70 7.43 -0.12
C GLY A 56 15.99 8.79 -0.29
N TRP A 57 16.62 9.73 -1.00
CA TRP A 57 16.01 11.03 -1.33
C TRP A 57 14.75 10.89 -2.19
N TYR A 58 14.77 9.94 -3.14
CA TYR A 58 13.65 9.67 -4.03
C TYR A 58 12.46 9.11 -3.23
N TYR A 59 12.70 8.17 -2.31
CA TYR A 59 11.66 7.63 -1.44
C TYR A 59 11.00 8.71 -0.57
N MET A 60 11.79 9.63 -0.01
CA MET A 60 11.25 10.73 0.79
C MET A 60 10.41 11.70 -0.07
N LEU A 61 10.92 12.09 -1.24
CA LEU A 61 10.18 12.93 -2.18
C LEU A 61 8.88 12.26 -2.64
N ALA A 62 8.95 10.98 -2.95
CA ALA A 62 7.83 10.14 -3.36
C ALA A 62 6.71 10.17 -2.31
N ILE A 63 7.02 9.82 -1.05
CA ILE A 63 6.04 9.84 0.07
C ILE A 63 5.36 11.20 0.18
N VAL A 64 6.14 12.29 0.18
CA VAL A 64 5.59 13.65 0.25
C VAL A 64 4.70 13.95 -0.96
N ALA A 65 5.13 13.59 -2.17
CA ALA A 65 4.38 13.84 -3.39
C ALA A 65 3.03 13.11 -3.40
N TYR A 66 2.99 11.84 -2.98
CA TYR A 66 1.74 11.08 -2.91
C TYR A 66 0.79 11.64 -1.86
N LEU A 67 1.30 12.05 -0.69
CA LEU A 67 0.48 12.67 0.35
C LEU A 67 -0.14 13.97 -0.14
N VAL A 68 0.67 14.86 -0.72
CA VAL A 68 0.19 16.12 -1.30
C VAL A 68 -0.85 15.84 -2.37
N PHE A 69 -0.62 14.86 -3.24
CA PHE A 69 -1.58 14.48 -4.27
C PHE A 69 -2.91 13.98 -3.70
N VAL A 70 -2.89 13.08 -2.72
CA VAL A 70 -4.11 12.53 -2.10
C VAL A 70 -4.90 13.62 -1.39
N VAL A 71 -4.23 14.47 -0.61
CA VAL A 71 -4.86 15.61 0.08
C VAL A 71 -5.45 16.58 -0.94
N PHE A 72 -4.69 16.90 -2.00
CA PHE A 72 -5.18 17.75 -3.09
C PHE A 72 -6.43 17.18 -3.74
N ILE A 73 -6.44 15.89 -4.09
CA ILE A 73 -7.63 15.25 -4.68
C ILE A 73 -8.82 15.33 -3.73
N GLY A 74 -8.62 15.00 -2.44
CA GLY A 74 -9.66 15.05 -1.41
C GLY A 74 -10.25 16.45 -1.19
N MET A 75 -9.43 17.49 -1.25
CA MET A 75 -9.87 18.90 -1.08
C MET A 75 -10.35 19.56 -2.38
N SER A 76 -10.04 18.98 -3.53
CA SER A 76 -10.44 19.52 -4.84
C SER A 76 -11.87 19.12 -5.23
N ARG A 77 -12.34 19.63 -6.37
CA ARG A 77 -13.59 19.18 -7.01
C ARG A 77 -13.64 17.68 -7.32
N PHE A 78 -12.50 16.98 -7.36
CA PHE A 78 -12.46 15.56 -7.64
C PHE A 78 -12.87 14.71 -6.43
N GLY A 79 -12.74 15.24 -5.20
CA GLY A 79 -13.18 14.55 -3.98
C GLY A 79 -14.69 14.36 -3.86
N SER A 80 -15.49 15.11 -4.63
CA SER A 80 -16.95 14.95 -4.67
C SER A 80 -17.42 13.86 -5.64
N ILE A 81 -16.51 13.27 -6.43
CA ILE A 81 -16.84 12.21 -7.38
C ILE A 81 -17.14 10.93 -6.59
N ARG A 82 -18.32 10.35 -6.84
CA ARG A 82 -18.70 9.05 -6.27
C ARG A 82 -17.93 7.93 -6.96
N LEU A 83 -17.36 7.03 -6.15
CA LEU A 83 -16.66 5.81 -6.60
C LEU A 83 -17.68 4.74 -7.02
N GLY A 84 -18.42 5.04 -8.08
CA GLY A 84 -19.57 4.28 -8.58
C GLY A 84 -20.42 5.15 -9.51
N PRO A 85 -21.59 4.66 -9.97
CA PRO A 85 -22.56 5.48 -10.71
C PRO A 85 -22.97 6.75 -9.96
N ASP A 86 -23.41 7.81 -10.64
CA ASP A 86 -23.74 9.10 -9.99
C ASP A 86 -24.83 9.00 -8.91
N HIS A 87 -25.72 8.01 -9.02
CA HIS A 87 -26.80 7.74 -8.08
C HIS A 87 -26.44 6.70 -7.00
N SER A 88 -25.22 6.17 -7.00
CA SER A 88 -24.82 5.15 -6.02
C SER A 88 -24.78 5.72 -4.61
N ARG A 89 -25.22 4.92 -3.64
CA ARG A 89 -25.13 5.22 -2.21
C ARG A 89 -24.15 4.26 -1.52
N PRO A 90 -23.54 4.63 -0.39
CA PRO A 90 -22.69 3.72 0.37
C PRO A 90 -23.44 2.44 0.74
N GLU A 91 -22.83 1.29 0.50
CA GLU A 91 -23.39 -0.02 0.86
C GLU A 91 -23.30 -0.28 2.37
N PHE A 92 -22.29 0.29 3.02
CA PHE A 92 -22.05 0.16 4.46
C PHE A 92 -22.24 1.49 5.17
N SER A 93 -22.68 1.43 6.43
CA SER A 93 -22.68 2.59 7.32
C SER A 93 -21.25 3.10 7.53
N LEU A 94 -21.10 4.38 7.87
CA LEU A 94 -19.78 4.96 8.13
C LEU A 94 -19.02 4.21 9.24
N LEU A 95 -19.72 3.81 10.31
CA LEU A 95 -19.13 3.06 11.41
C LEU A 95 -18.63 1.68 10.96
N SER A 96 -19.46 0.95 10.23
CA SER A 96 -19.09 -0.37 9.69
C SER A 96 -17.93 -0.27 8.71
N TRP A 97 -17.93 0.73 7.83
CA TRP A 97 -16.85 0.98 6.87
C TRP A 97 -15.53 1.30 7.58
N SER A 98 -15.54 2.19 8.56
CA SER A 98 -14.35 2.50 9.36
C SER A 98 -13.83 1.27 10.10
N ALA A 99 -14.71 0.45 10.69
CA ALA A 99 -14.32 -0.77 11.36
C ALA A 99 -13.63 -1.77 10.41
N MET A 100 -14.15 -1.95 9.19
CA MET A 100 -13.52 -2.82 8.17
C MET A 100 -12.12 -2.31 7.78
N LEU A 101 -11.93 -1.00 7.67
CA LEU A 101 -10.64 -0.40 7.34
C LEU A 101 -9.56 -0.74 8.39
N PHE A 102 -9.91 -0.64 9.67
CA PHE A 102 -8.98 -0.98 10.75
C PHE A 102 -8.78 -2.50 10.90
N ALA A 103 -9.81 -3.31 10.64
CA ALA A 103 -9.70 -4.77 10.72
C ALA A 103 -8.81 -5.37 9.62
N ALA A 104 -8.84 -4.80 8.40
CA ALA A 104 -8.12 -5.34 7.25
C ALA A 104 -6.63 -4.96 7.19
N GLY A 105 -6.24 -3.82 7.75
CA GLY A 105 -5.03 -3.12 7.30
C GLY A 105 -3.73 -3.38 8.06
N ILE A 106 -3.73 -3.45 9.40
CA ILE A 106 -2.48 -3.21 10.16
C ILE A 106 -2.37 -4.02 11.48
N GLY A 107 -2.99 -5.20 11.54
CA GLY A 107 -3.11 -5.95 12.82
C GLY A 107 -1.78 -6.34 13.46
N ILE A 108 -0.95 -7.13 12.76
CA ILE A 108 0.28 -7.70 13.33
C ILE A 108 1.38 -6.65 13.52
N ASP A 109 1.52 -5.74 12.55
CA ASP A 109 2.61 -4.76 12.58
C ASP A 109 2.42 -3.75 13.71
N LEU A 110 1.19 -3.31 13.99
CA LEU A 110 0.94 -2.43 15.14
C LEU A 110 1.24 -3.12 16.46
N LEU A 111 0.94 -4.41 16.61
CA LEU A 111 1.25 -5.14 17.85
C LEU A 111 2.76 -5.22 18.09
N PHE A 112 3.56 -5.33 17.03
CA PHE A 112 5.02 -5.43 17.14
C PHE A 112 5.69 -4.05 17.22
N PHE A 113 5.45 -3.19 16.23
CA PHE A 113 6.15 -1.92 16.07
C PHE A 113 5.61 -0.78 16.93
N SER A 114 4.41 -0.90 17.53
CA SER A 114 3.93 0.12 18.49
C SER A 114 4.83 0.28 19.71
N VAL A 115 5.58 -0.76 20.07
CA VAL A 115 6.56 -0.73 21.16
C VAL A 115 7.98 -0.77 20.61
N ALA A 116 8.26 -1.68 19.68
CA ALA A 116 9.63 -1.91 19.22
C ALA A 116 10.24 -0.66 18.55
N GLU A 117 9.47 0.03 17.70
CA GLU A 117 9.97 1.15 16.94
C GLU A 117 10.26 2.41 17.78
N PRO A 118 9.34 2.91 18.64
CA PRO A 118 9.65 4.07 19.47
C PRO A 118 10.79 3.77 20.46
N VAL A 119 10.89 2.54 20.95
CA VAL A 119 12.04 2.13 21.79
C VAL A 119 13.34 2.16 20.98
N ALA A 120 13.33 1.65 19.74
CA ALA A 120 14.51 1.69 18.88
C ALA A 120 14.96 3.13 18.58
N HIS A 121 14.03 4.04 18.22
CA HIS A 121 14.35 5.45 17.97
C HIS A 121 14.82 6.19 19.24
N TYR A 122 14.40 5.75 20.42
CA TYR A 122 14.85 6.31 21.70
C TYR A 122 16.27 5.86 22.09
N LEU A 123 16.60 4.59 21.83
CA LEU A 123 17.90 3.98 22.17
C LEU A 123 18.98 4.28 21.13
N ALA A 124 18.61 4.48 19.87
CA ALA A 124 19.54 4.77 18.78
C ALA A 124 19.01 5.86 17.83
N PRO A 125 18.71 7.08 18.34
CA PRO A 125 18.33 8.20 17.49
C PRO A 125 19.49 8.60 16.57
N PRO A 126 19.23 9.01 15.32
CA PRO A 126 20.29 9.38 14.37
C PRO A 126 21.05 10.65 14.75
N ASP A 127 20.35 11.68 15.24
CA ASP A 127 20.90 13.04 15.42
C ASP A 127 20.80 13.55 16.87
N LEU A 128 20.41 12.70 17.83
CA LEU A 128 20.17 13.09 19.23
C LEU A 128 20.99 12.23 20.19
N THR A 129 21.15 12.70 21.43
CA THR A 129 21.73 11.87 22.49
C THR A 129 20.77 10.74 22.84
N PRO A 130 21.20 9.46 22.76
CA PRO A 130 20.42 8.32 23.21
C PRO A 130 19.89 8.50 24.62
N GLU A 131 18.72 7.94 24.90
CA GLU A 131 18.10 7.93 26.22
C GLU A 131 17.80 9.32 26.84
N SER A 132 17.90 10.38 26.04
CA SER A 132 17.58 11.74 26.50
C SER A 132 16.08 12.02 26.44
N GLN A 133 15.64 13.04 27.20
CA GLN A 133 14.25 13.50 27.14
C GLN A 133 13.87 14.00 25.73
N GLU A 134 14.83 14.55 24.98
CA GLU A 134 14.62 14.98 23.60
C GLU A 134 14.45 13.79 22.66
N ALA A 135 15.30 12.77 22.76
CA ALA A 135 15.18 11.52 22.00
C ALA A 135 13.84 10.83 22.25
N MET A 136 13.37 10.81 23.49
CA MET A 136 12.06 10.23 23.83
C MET A 136 10.91 10.94 23.11
N ARG A 137 10.93 12.28 23.05
CA ARG A 137 9.92 13.05 22.34
C ARG A 137 10.01 12.83 20.83
N ASN A 138 11.22 12.81 20.27
CA ASN A 138 11.45 12.62 18.85
C ASN A 138 11.06 11.20 18.38
N ALA A 139 11.35 10.17 19.18
CA ALA A 139 11.02 8.78 18.87
C ALA A 139 9.53 8.56 18.56
N VAL A 140 8.65 9.19 19.36
CA VAL A 140 7.20 9.14 19.15
C VAL A 140 6.82 9.88 17.86
N VAL A 141 7.43 11.04 17.57
CA VAL A 141 7.18 11.79 16.34
C VAL A 141 7.58 10.98 15.10
N GLN A 142 8.73 10.33 15.11
CA GLN A 142 9.21 9.50 14.00
C GLN A 142 8.32 8.27 13.78
N THR A 143 7.89 7.62 14.87
CA THR A 143 6.94 6.50 14.80
C THR A 143 5.60 6.95 14.19
N TYR A 144 5.07 8.11 14.60
CA TYR A 144 3.87 8.68 13.98
C TYR A 144 4.08 9.09 12.53
N LEU A 145 5.29 9.51 12.15
CA LEU A 145 5.58 9.78 10.75
C LEU A 145 5.41 8.52 9.92
N HIS A 146 5.92 7.35 10.36
CA HIS A 146 5.82 6.10 9.62
C HIS A 146 4.39 5.50 9.61
N TRP A 147 3.71 5.46 10.76
CA TRP A 147 2.41 4.79 10.91
C TRP A 147 1.19 5.71 10.83
N GLY A 148 1.41 7.02 10.78
CA GLY A 148 0.38 8.03 10.64
C GLY A 148 0.04 8.29 9.18
N LEU A 149 -0.13 9.58 8.83
CA LEU A 149 -0.62 9.98 7.52
C LEU A 149 0.21 9.42 6.36
N SER A 150 1.53 9.28 6.51
CA SER A 150 2.40 8.81 5.43
C SER A 150 2.10 7.38 4.99
N GLY A 151 1.93 6.45 5.95
CA GLY A 151 1.56 5.07 5.67
C GLY A 151 0.16 4.95 5.06
N TRP A 152 -0.82 5.65 5.66
CA TRP A 152 -2.20 5.64 5.15
C TRP A 152 -2.32 6.29 3.76
N GLY A 153 -1.48 7.29 3.45
CA GLY A 153 -1.50 8.00 2.17
C GLY A 153 -1.33 7.07 0.96
N LEU A 154 -0.44 6.07 1.04
CA LEU A 154 -0.26 5.10 -0.05
C LEU A 154 -1.48 4.19 -0.23
N TYR A 155 -2.13 3.80 0.88
CA TYR A 155 -3.36 3.00 0.82
C TYR A 155 -4.50 3.80 0.20
N VAL A 156 -4.63 5.08 0.55
CA VAL A 156 -5.63 5.96 -0.07
C VAL A 156 -5.35 6.14 -1.56
N LEU A 157 -4.10 6.38 -1.95
CA LEU A 157 -3.71 6.49 -3.37
C LEU A 157 -4.11 5.23 -4.16
N THR A 158 -3.71 4.07 -3.69
CA THR A 158 -3.96 2.78 -4.36
C THR A 158 -5.44 2.44 -4.34
N GLY A 159 -6.11 2.61 -3.20
CA GLY A 159 -7.53 2.36 -3.01
C GLY A 159 -8.39 3.25 -3.90
N MET A 160 -8.10 4.55 -4.00
CA MET A 160 -8.81 5.47 -4.90
C MET A 160 -8.61 5.07 -6.36
N ALA A 161 -7.39 4.72 -6.79
CA ALA A 161 -7.13 4.30 -8.16
C ALA A 161 -7.93 3.04 -8.51
N LEU A 162 -7.82 1.99 -7.70
CA LEU A 162 -8.53 0.74 -7.94
C LEU A 162 -10.05 0.92 -7.88
N ALA A 163 -10.55 1.67 -6.90
CA ALA A 163 -11.98 1.89 -6.74
C ALA A 163 -12.55 2.72 -7.90
N TYR A 164 -11.84 3.76 -8.35
CA TYR A 164 -12.27 4.58 -9.47
C TYR A 164 -12.38 3.75 -10.75
N PHE A 165 -11.34 3.01 -11.15
CA PHE A 165 -11.39 2.23 -12.39
C PHE A 165 -12.35 1.03 -12.30
N SER A 166 -12.43 0.39 -11.15
CA SER A 166 -13.28 -0.81 -10.99
C SER A 166 -14.77 -0.46 -10.87
N TYR A 167 -15.12 0.52 -10.03
CA TYR A 167 -16.52 0.83 -9.75
C TYR A 167 -17.10 1.94 -10.64
N ARG A 168 -16.31 2.95 -11.03
CA ARG A 168 -16.78 4.03 -11.92
C ARG A 168 -16.68 3.62 -13.39
N HIS A 169 -15.57 3.01 -13.80
CA HIS A 169 -15.31 2.61 -15.19
C HIS A 169 -15.64 1.14 -15.50
N ARG A 170 -16.09 0.37 -14.50
CA ARG A 170 -16.48 -1.05 -14.65
C ARG A 170 -15.36 -1.92 -15.22
N LEU A 171 -14.11 -1.59 -14.90
CA LEU A 171 -12.96 -2.41 -15.26
C LEU A 171 -12.74 -3.52 -14.21
N PRO A 172 -12.00 -4.60 -14.55
CA PRO A 172 -11.68 -5.64 -13.58
C PRO A 172 -10.95 -5.07 -12.35
N LEU A 173 -11.19 -5.63 -11.16
CA LEU A 173 -10.46 -5.26 -9.94
C LEU A 173 -9.03 -5.81 -9.98
N ALA A 174 -8.16 -5.14 -10.74
CA ALA A 174 -6.78 -5.52 -10.95
C ALA A 174 -5.89 -4.27 -11.04
N ILE A 175 -4.64 -4.36 -10.58
CA ILE A 175 -3.67 -3.24 -10.63
C ILE A 175 -3.53 -2.68 -12.04
N ARG A 176 -3.55 -3.55 -13.07
CA ARG A 176 -3.47 -3.14 -14.47
C ARG A 176 -4.62 -2.22 -14.92
N SER A 177 -5.78 -2.28 -14.27
CA SER A 177 -6.92 -1.40 -14.58
C SER A 177 -6.61 0.06 -14.26
N ALA A 178 -5.74 0.32 -13.27
CA ALA A 178 -5.27 1.68 -12.98
C ALA A 178 -4.40 2.27 -14.11
N LEU A 179 -3.84 1.41 -14.97
CA LEU A 179 -3.03 1.81 -16.12
C LEU A 179 -3.85 2.02 -17.40
N TYR A 180 -5.16 1.79 -17.36
CA TYR A 180 -6.05 1.99 -18.51
C TYR A 180 -5.90 3.35 -19.22
N PRO A 181 -5.73 4.49 -18.51
CA PRO A 181 -5.53 5.78 -19.18
C PRO A 181 -4.26 5.86 -20.03
N LEU A 182 -3.22 5.10 -19.67
CA LEU A 182 -1.91 5.13 -20.32
C LEU A 182 -1.80 4.05 -21.40
N LEU A 183 -2.33 2.86 -21.14
CA LEU A 183 -2.17 1.68 -21.99
C LEU A 183 -3.42 1.37 -22.83
N GLY A 184 -4.54 2.07 -22.56
CA GLY A 184 -5.81 1.87 -23.23
C GLY A 184 -6.33 0.43 -23.07
N LYS A 185 -6.93 -0.11 -24.14
CA LYS A 185 -7.50 -1.47 -24.18
C LYS A 185 -6.46 -2.60 -24.20
N ARG A 186 -5.17 -2.30 -24.02
CA ARG A 186 -4.09 -3.30 -24.03
C ARG A 186 -3.80 -3.90 -22.64
N ILE A 187 -4.63 -3.57 -21.64
CA ILE A 187 -4.56 -4.09 -20.26
C ILE A 187 -5.33 -5.40 -20.08
#